data_AF-A0A6H5G9S1-F1
#
_entry.id   AF-A0A6H5G9S1-F1
#
_cell.length_a   1.000
_cell.length_b   1.000
_cell.length_c   1.000
_cell.angle_alpha   90.00
_cell.angle_beta   90.00
_cell.angle_gamma   90.00
#
_symmetry.space_group_name_H-M   'P 1'
#
loop_
_entity.id
_entity.type
_entity.pdbx_description
1 polymer ?
#
loop_
_entity_poly.entity_id
_entity_poly.type
_entity_poly.pdbx_seq_one_letter_code
_entity_poly.pdbx_strand_id
1 'polypeptide(L)'
;MTSSDKDFRFMATNDLMSELQKDSIKLDDDSERKVVKMLLKLLEDKNGEVQNLAVKWTIVALSHLVMSCNQQLYSKLIEFLLEGLTKDSSASTTRTYIQCIAAICRYVLPVLTRQFALQVRELCLKYLTYDPNYNYDEADGEMAGSMELDDEDDDEDDDDYSDDDDMSWKVRRASAKCLEAIIATRPEYVPELYRVVSPALIARFKEREDNVKSDIFHAYITLLRQTRSTTVSTIDPNCMEDDDSSLCLLQRQVPLPPLSVLRCSQSSALCLFTLYFQVPLLVKAIQSQMKERSIKTRQDCLALLKELVTVLPGALTNHIRSLIPGIQYSMG
;
A
#
# COMPACT_ATOMS: atom_id res chain seq x y z
N MET A 1 -19.81 -23.87 -8.68
CA MET A 1 -18.43 -23.35 -8.66
C MET A 1 -17.34 -24.39 -8.93
N THR A 2 -17.65 -25.68 -9.05
CA THR A 2 -16.67 -26.73 -9.39
C THR A 2 -16.64 -27.07 -10.88
N SER A 3 -17.35 -26.30 -11.71
CA SER A 3 -17.36 -26.49 -13.16
C SER A 3 -15.97 -26.26 -13.73
N SER A 4 -15.56 -27.02 -14.75
CA SER A 4 -14.33 -26.77 -15.50
C SER A 4 -14.39 -25.46 -16.28
N ASP A 5 -15.59 -25.01 -16.62
CA ASP A 5 -15.86 -23.78 -17.37
C ASP A 5 -15.77 -22.53 -16.47
N LYS A 6 -14.95 -21.57 -16.89
CA LYS A 6 -14.68 -20.33 -16.14
C LYS A 6 -15.92 -19.42 -16.04
N ASP A 7 -16.75 -19.38 -17.08
CA ASP A 7 -17.90 -18.48 -17.15
C ASP A 7 -19.02 -18.99 -16.24
N PHE A 8 -19.22 -20.32 -16.18
CA PHE A 8 -20.11 -20.91 -15.18
C PHE A 8 -19.63 -20.69 -13.74
N ARG A 9 -18.31 -20.73 -13.48
CA ARG A 9 -17.78 -20.39 -12.16
C ARG A 9 -18.02 -18.92 -11.84
N PHE A 10 -17.70 -18.03 -12.78
CA PHE A 10 -17.88 -16.59 -12.64
C PHE A 10 -19.33 -16.21 -12.38
N MET A 11 -20.28 -16.69 -13.19
CA MET A 11 -21.72 -16.43 -13.03
C MET A 11 -22.21 -16.91 -11.65
N ALA A 12 -21.90 -18.15 -11.29
CA ALA A 12 -22.30 -18.70 -10.00
C ALA A 12 -21.73 -17.90 -8.81
N THR A 13 -20.50 -17.38 -8.93
CA THR A 13 -19.89 -16.54 -7.90
C THR A 13 -20.52 -15.17 -7.83
N ASN A 14 -20.82 -14.57 -8.98
CA ASN A 14 -21.42 -13.25 -9.04
C ASN A 14 -22.85 -13.25 -8.50
N ASP A 15 -23.63 -14.26 -8.84
CA ASP A 15 -25.01 -14.42 -8.37
C ASP A 15 -25.05 -14.64 -6.86
N LEU A 16 -24.22 -15.55 -6.34
CA LEU A 16 -24.15 -15.79 -4.90
C LEU A 16 -23.69 -14.54 -4.13
N MET A 17 -22.71 -13.81 -4.65
CA MET A 17 -22.25 -12.56 -4.05
C MET A 17 -23.37 -11.52 -4.00
N SER A 18 -24.13 -11.38 -5.09
CA SER A 18 -25.22 -10.40 -5.19
C SER A 18 -26.38 -10.74 -4.25
N GLU A 19 -26.68 -12.02 -4.04
CA GLU A 19 -27.71 -12.45 -3.07
C GLU A 19 -27.26 -12.25 -1.62
N LEU A 20 -26.01 -12.56 -1.28
CA LEU A 20 -25.48 -12.40 0.08
C LEU A 20 -25.31 -10.93 0.51
N GLN A 21 -25.22 -10.00 -0.44
CA GLN A 21 -25.21 -8.57 -0.14
C GLN A 21 -26.59 -8.03 0.26
N LYS A 22 -27.67 -8.78 0.01
CA LYS A 22 -29.00 -8.38 0.46
C LYS A 22 -29.14 -8.73 1.94
N ASP A 23 -29.54 -7.76 2.76
CA ASP A 23 -29.78 -7.93 4.21
C ASP A 23 -30.88 -8.96 4.55
N SER A 24 -31.54 -9.54 3.53
CA SER A 24 -32.60 -10.53 3.67
C SER A 24 -32.12 -11.94 4.06
N ILE A 25 -30.82 -12.26 3.90
CA ILE A 25 -30.32 -13.62 4.10
C ILE A 25 -29.44 -13.67 5.36
N LYS A 26 -29.90 -14.40 6.38
CA LYS A 26 -29.08 -14.82 7.51
C LYS A 26 -28.61 -16.25 7.27
N LEU A 27 -27.30 -16.44 7.25
CA LEU A 27 -26.69 -17.77 7.15
C LEU A 27 -26.64 -18.41 8.54
N ASP A 28 -26.94 -19.70 8.62
CA ASP A 28 -26.63 -20.53 9.76
C ASP A 28 -25.15 -20.98 9.73
N ASP A 29 -24.62 -21.41 10.86
CA ASP A 29 -23.21 -21.78 11.02
C ASP A 29 -22.71 -22.82 9.99
N ASP A 30 -23.55 -23.78 9.60
CA ASP A 30 -23.17 -24.80 8.61
C ASP A 30 -23.09 -24.22 7.19
N SER A 31 -24.00 -23.31 6.86
CA SER A 31 -23.95 -22.58 5.59
C SER A 31 -22.76 -21.63 5.53
N GLU A 32 -22.46 -20.91 6.62
CA GLU A 32 -21.25 -20.08 6.73
C GLU A 32 -19.98 -20.90 6.50
N ARG A 33 -19.87 -22.06 7.16
CA ARG A 33 -18.73 -22.99 6.97
C ARG A 33 -18.54 -23.40 5.51
N LYS A 34 -19.63 -23.75 4.83
CA LYS A 34 -19.60 -24.15 3.41
C LYS A 34 -19.22 -22.99 2.51
N VAL A 35 -19.76 -21.80 2.77
CA VAL A 35 -19.48 -20.56 2.05
C VAL A 35 -17.99 -20.20 2.16
N VAL A 36 -17.43 -20.18 3.38
CA VAL A 36 -16.00 -19.89 3.59
C VAL A 36 -15.13 -20.92 2.88
N LYS A 37 -15.44 -22.22 3.01
CA LYS A 37 -14.68 -23.28 2.32
C LYS A 37 -14.70 -23.12 0.79
N MET A 38 -15.81 -22.66 0.24
CA MET A 38 -15.94 -22.38 -1.19
C MET A 38 -15.15 -21.14 -1.60
N LEU A 39 -15.21 -20.07 -0.81
CA LEU A 39 -14.41 -18.85 -1.01
C LEU A 39 -12.91 -19.16 -1.07
N LEU A 40 -12.39 -19.95 -0.13
CA LEU A 40 -10.97 -20.32 -0.10
C LEU A 40 -10.53 -21.01 -1.40
N LYS A 41 -11.37 -21.86 -1.98
CA LYS A 41 -11.07 -22.51 -3.27
C LYS A 41 -11.06 -21.54 -4.45
N LEU A 42 -11.94 -20.53 -4.44
CA LEU A 42 -12.00 -19.54 -5.52
C LEU A 42 -10.81 -18.57 -5.51
N LEU A 43 -10.23 -18.31 -4.33
CA LEU A 43 -9.02 -17.49 -4.22
C LEU A 43 -7.82 -18.12 -4.93
N GLU A 44 -7.85 -19.44 -5.12
CA GLU A 44 -6.84 -20.22 -5.83
C GLU A 44 -7.31 -20.66 -7.23
N ASP A 45 -8.37 -20.05 -7.78
CA ASP A 45 -8.87 -20.40 -9.12
C ASP A 45 -7.79 -20.14 -10.18
N LYS A 46 -7.76 -20.97 -11.23
CA LYS A 46 -6.80 -20.80 -12.33
C LYS A 46 -7.08 -19.55 -13.16
N ASN A 47 -8.32 -19.05 -13.16
CA ASN A 47 -8.72 -17.89 -13.93
C ASN A 47 -8.66 -16.61 -13.08
N GLY A 48 -7.93 -15.60 -13.57
CA GLY A 48 -7.74 -14.33 -12.87
C GLY A 48 -9.01 -13.50 -12.66
N GLU A 49 -10.02 -13.59 -13.52
CA GLU A 49 -11.30 -12.88 -13.36
C GLU A 49 -12.11 -13.47 -12.21
N VAL A 50 -12.15 -14.80 -12.12
CA VAL A 50 -12.78 -15.52 -11.01
C VAL A 50 -12.07 -15.22 -9.69
N GLN A 51 -10.73 -15.19 -9.68
CA GLN A 51 -9.96 -14.75 -8.50
C GLN A 51 -10.30 -13.32 -8.08
N ASN A 52 -10.36 -12.38 -9.03
CA ASN A 52 -10.69 -10.97 -8.74
C ASN A 52 -12.10 -10.83 -8.13
N LEU A 53 -13.05 -11.65 -8.58
CA LEU A 53 -14.39 -11.70 -8.01
C LEU A 53 -14.36 -12.31 -6.59
N ALA A 54 -13.57 -13.35 -6.36
CA ALA A 54 -13.36 -13.95 -5.04
C ALA A 54 -12.73 -12.97 -4.03
N VAL A 55 -11.81 -12.09 -4.46
CA VAL A 55 -11.27 -11.01 -3.63
C VAL A 55 -12.39 -10.09 -3.14
N LYS A 56 -13.27 -9.63 -4.05
CA LYS A 56 -14.42 -8.79 -3.67
C LYS A 56 -15.35 -9.52 -2.71
N TRP A 57 -15.55 -10.82 -2.95
CA TRP A 57 -16.40 -11.64 -2.10
C TRP A 57 -15.81 -11.84 -0.70
N THR A 58 -14.48 -11.91 -0.57
CA THR A 58 -13.80 -11.97 0.73
C THR A 58 -14.19 -10.80 1.62
N ILE A 59 -14.30 -9.59 1.06
CA ILE A 59 -14.73 -8.40 1.81
C ILE A 59 -16.14 -8.58 2.36
N VAL A 60 -17.08 -9.01 1.51
CA VAL A 60 -18.49 -9.21 1.90
C VAL A 60 -18.62 -10.33 2.93
N ALA A 61 -17.94 -11.46 2.71
CA ALA A 61 -17.95 -12.59 3.62
C ALA A 61 -17.38 -12.19 5.00
N LEU A 62 -16.30 -11.41 5.02
CA LEU A 62 -15.73 -10.89 6.26
C LEU A 62 -16.69 -9.96 7.00
N SER A 63 -17.36 -9.03 6.30
CA SER A 63 -18.36 -8.16 6.92
C SER A 63 -19.46 -8.97 7.61
N HIS A 64 -19.96 -10.04 6.95
CA HIS A 64 -20.94 -10.95 7.54
C HIS A 64 -20.38 -11.72 8.74
N LEU A 65 -19.18 -12.31 8.62
CA LEU A 65 -18.57 -13.08 9.71
C LEU A 65 -18.30 -12.25 10.97
N VAL A 66 -17.95 -10.98 10.79
CA VAL A 66 -17.77 -10.02 11.90
C VAL A 66 -19.10 -9.74 12.58
N MET A 67 -20.17 -9.57 11.80
CA MET A 67 -21.51 -9.34 12.33
C MET A 67 -22.11 -10.59 12.97
N SER A 68 -21.82 -11.79 12.47
CA SER A 68 -22.32 -13.07 13.00
C SER A 68 -21.54 -13.58 14.22
N CYS A 69 -20.45 -12.91 14.61
CA CYS A 69 -19.58 -13.29 15.72
C CYS A 69 -18.89 -14.67 15.58
N ASN A 70 -18.77 -15.22 14.37
CA ASN A 70 -18.12 -16.51 14.14
C ASN A 70 -16.58 -16.40 14.13
N GLN A 71 -16.01 -16.15 15.31
CA GLN A 71 -14.57 -15.89 15.50
C GLN A 71 -13.67 -17.04 15.03
N GLN A 72 -14.17 -18.28 15.06
CA GLN A 72 -13.42 -19.46 14.62
C GLN A 72 -13.20 -19.45 13.10
N LEU A 73 -14.25 -19.16 12.32
CA LEU A 73 -14.12 -19.06 10.86
C LEU A 73 -13.29 -17.86 10.44
N TYR A 74 -13.44 -16.75 11.14
CA TYR A 74 -12.62 -15.57 10.92
C TYR A 74 -11.12 -15.86 11.10
N SER A 75 -10.76 -16.49 12.23
CA SER A 75 -9.36 -16.85 12.52
C SER A 75 -8.81 -17.81 11.47
N LYS A 76 -9.59 -18.84 11.08
CA LYS A 76 -9.20 -19.80 10.05
C LYS A 76 -8.97 -19.17 8.68
N LEU A 77 -9.81 -18.20 8.29
CA LEU A 77 -9.66 -17.47 7.02
C LEU A 77 -8.36 -16.65 7.02
N ILE A 78 -8.04 -16.00 8.13
CA ILE A 78 -6.80 -15.22 8.26
C ILE A 78 -5.56 -16.10 8.21
N GLU A 79 -5.56 -17.21 8.97
CA GLU A 79 -4.46 -18.17 8.96
C GLU A 79 -4.20 -18.71 7.56
N PHE A 80 -5.26 -19.08 6.82
CA PHE A 80 -5.14 -19.52 5.44
C PHE A 80 -4.48 -18.47 4.53
N LEU A 81 -4.90 -17.19 4.64
CA LEU A 81 -4.34 -16.12 3.83
C LEU A 81 -2.86 -15.85 4.15
N LEU A 82 -2.47 -15.90 5.43
CA LEU A 82 -1.07 -15.75 5.83
C LEU A 82 -0.20 -16.93 5.38
N GLU A 83 -0.67 -18.15 5.60
CA GLU A 83 0.03 -19.34 5.14
C GLU A 83 0.21 -19.30 3.62
N GLY A 84 -0.82 -18.89 2.89
CA GLY A 84 -0.78 -18.72 1.45
C GLY A 84 0.31 -17.74 0.99
N LEU A 85 0.52 -16.63 1.72
CA LEU A 85 1.61 -15.69 1.44
C LEU A 85 2.99 -16.24 1.79
N THR A 86 3.10 -17.15 2.76
CA THR A 86 4.41 -17.71 3.15
C THR A 86 4.88 -18.84 2.23
N LYS A 87 3.98 -19.45 1.44
CA LYS A 87 4.25 -20.63 0.62
C LYS A 87 4.88 -20.31 -0.76
N ASP A 88 5.23 -19.05 -1.05
CA ASP A 88 5.77 -18.58 -2.33
C ASP A 88 5.01 -19.15 -3.55
N SER A 89 3.67 -19.02 -3.50
CA SER A 89 2.74 -19.42 -4.57
C SER A 89 2.90 -18.53 -5.82
N SER A 90 2.21 -18.90 -6.92
CA SER A 90 2.20 -18.11 -8.17
C SER A 90 1.91 -16.62 -7.92
N ALA A 91 2.46 -15.75 -8.78
CA ALA A 91 2.33 -14.30 -8.61
C ALA A 91 0.86 -13.84 -8.59
N SER A 92 -0.04 -14.47 -9.36
CA SER A 92 -1.47 -14.15 -9.33
C SER A 92 -2.12 -14.51 -7.98
N THR A 93 -1.80 -15.69 -7.43
CA THR A 93 -2.34 -16.13 -6.14
C THR A 93 -1.77 -15.29 -4.99
N THR A 94 -0.47 -15.00 -5.03
CA THR A 94 0.19 -14.10 -4.07
C THR A 94 -0.47 -12.71 -4.08
N ARG A 95 -0.67 -12.12 -5.27
CA ARG A 95 -1.42 -10.86 -5.43
C ARG A 95 -2.80 -10.94 -4.79
N THR A 96 -3.55 -12.02 -5.06
CA THR A 96 -4.91 -12.24 -4.54
C THR A 96 -4.92 -12.28 -3.01
N TYR A 97 -3.98 -12.98 -2.37
CA TYR A 97 -3.87 -13.00 -0.91
C TYR A 97 -3.53 -11.62 -0.33
N ILE A 98 -2.58 -10.88 -0.91
CA ILE A 98 -2.24 -9.52 -0.47
C ILE A 98 -3.46 -8.60 -0.56
N GLN A 99 -4.23 -8.68 -1.65
CA GLN A 99 -5.44 -7.88 -1.82
C GLN A 99 -6.52 -8.21 -0.79
N CYS A 100 -6.72 -9.49 -0.49
CA CYS A 100 -7.63 -9.92 0.56
C CYS A 100 -7.20 -9.33 1.91
N ILE A 101 -5.94 -9.51 2.29
CA ILE A 101 -5.38 -9.00 3.55
C ILE A 101 -5.48 -7.48 3.63
N ALA A 102 -5.16 -6.75 2.56
CA ALA A 102 -5.33 -5.30 2.50
C ALA A 102 -6.78 -4.88 2.79
N ALA A 103 -7.76 -5.63 2.27
CA ALA A 103 -9.15 -5.37 2.58
C ALA A 103 -9.50 -5.68 4.04
N ILE A 104 -9.00 -6.79 4.61
CA ILE A 104 -9.19 -7.09 6.03
C ILE A 104 -8.64 -5.96 6.91
N CYS A 105 -7.44 -5.46 6.56
CA CYS A 105 -6.82 -4.34 7.25
C CYS A 105 -7.68 -3.08 7.22
N ARG A 106 -8.43 -2.81 6.15
CA ARG A 106 -9.31 -1.62 6.05
C ARG A 106 -10.63 -1.77 6.81
N TYR A 107 -11.23 -2.95 6.77
CA TYR A 107 -12.64 -3.11 7.17
C TYR A 107 -12.86 -3.80 8.53
N VAL A 108 -11.88 -4.56 9.04
CA VAL A 108 -12.08 -5.47 10.17
C VAL A 108 -11.06 -5.27 11.30
N LEU A 109 -10.23 -4.24 11.21
CA LEU A 109 -9.07 -4.08 12.08
C LEU A 109 -9.32 -3.91 13.58
N PRO A 110 -10.46 -3.42 14.11
CA PRO A 110 -10.63 -3.28 15.56
C PRO A 110 -10.47 -4.59 16.34
N VAL A 111 -10.54 -5.75 15.66
CA VAL A 111 -10.45 -7.11 16.26
C VAL A 111 -9.11 -7.80 15.96
N LEU A 112 -8.28 -7.25 15.06
CA LEU A 112 -7.03 -7.89 14.63
C LEU A 112 -5.87 -7.62 15.58
N THR A 113 -5.14 -8.67 15.94
CA THR A 113 -4.00 -8.58 16.87
C THR A 113 -2.87 -7.71 16.32
N ARG A 114 -2.10 -7.10 17.23
CA ARG A 114 -0.86 -6.35 16.92
C ARG A 114 0.04 -7.16 15.99
N GLN A 115 0.26 -8.41 16.35
CA GLN A 115 1.20 -9.32 15.71
C GLN A 115 0.86 -9.62 14.25
N PHE A 116 -0.42 -9.72 13.94
CA PHE A 116 -0.90 -9.92 12.58
C PHE A 116 -0.40 -8.83 11.62
N ALA A 117 -0.62 -7.54 11.93
CA ALA A 117 -0.19 -6.50 10.99
C ALA A 117 1.33 -6.32 10.94
N LEU A 118 2.07 -6.71 11.98
CA LEU A 118 3.54 -6.73 11.90
C LEU A 118 4.01 -7.78 10.90
N GLN A 119 3.43 -8.99 10.95
CA GLN A 119 3.73 -10.04 9.97
C GLN A 119 3.35 -9.62 8.54
N VAL A 120 2.15 -9.05 8.37
CA VAL A 120 1.70 -8.55 7.05
C VAL A 120 2.60 -7.42 6.55
N ARG A 121 3.02 -6.50 7.42
CA ARG A 121 3.97 -5.43 7.07
C ARG A 121 5.25 -6.01 6.50
N GLU A 122 5.88 -6.97 7.20
CA GLU A 122 7.14 -7.58 6.73
C GLU A 122 6.96 -8.28 5.38
N LEU A 123 5.86 -9.03 5.21
CA LEU A 123 5.55 -9.68 3.92
C LEU A 123 5.33 -8.64 2.81
N CYS A 124 4.61 -7.56 3.08
CA CYS A 124 4.39 -6.50 2.08
C CYS A 124 5.68 -5.76 1.73
N LEU A 125 6.60 -5.56 2.68
CA LEU A 125 7.92 -4.98 2.41
C LEU A 125 8.76 -5.92 1.53
N LYS A 126 8.73 -7.24 1.78
CA LYS A 126 9.35 -8.25 0.90
C LYS A 126 8.77 -8.14 -0.52
N TYR A 127 7.45 -8.23 -0.65
CA TYR A 127 6.77 -8.23 -1.96
C TYR A 127 6.77 -6.88 -2.69
N LEU A 128 7.00 -5.76 -1.98
CA LEU A 128 7.22 -4.46 -2.61
C LEU A 128 8.51 -4.45 -3.46
N THR A 129 9.49 -5.28 -3.10
CA THR A 129 10.76 -5.41 -3.82
C THR A 129 10.82 -6.62 -4.75
N TYR A 130 9.75 -7.39 -4.84
CA TYR A 130 9.67 -8.59 -5.66
C TYR A 130 9.63 -8.21 -7.15
N ASP A 131 10.74 -8.42 -7.85
CA ASP A 131 10.87 -8.19 -9.30
C ASP A 131 11.72 -9.32 -9.94
N PRO A 132 11.19 -10.55 -10.07
CA PRO A 132 11.93 -11.67 -10.65
C PRO A 132 12.35 -11.44 -12.11
N ASN A 133 11.63 -10.56 -12.79
CA ASN A 133 11.82 -10.27 -14.21
C ASN A 133 12.79 -9.10 -14.45
N TYR A 134 13.41 -8.55 -13.40
CA TYR A 134 14.31 -7.40 -13.53
C TYR A 134 15.54 -7.54 -12.64
N ASN A 135 16.71 -7.67 -13.27
CA ASN A 135 17.98 -7.69 -12.57
C ASN A 135 18.50 -6.26 -12.41
N TYR A 136 18.52 -5.73 -11.17
CA TYR A 136 19.07 -4.40 -10.88
C TYR A 136 20.59 -4.33 -11.06
N ASP A 137 21.30 -5.47 -11.15
CA ASP A 137 22.76 -5.54 -11.24
C ASP A 137 23.31 -5.37 -12.66
N GLU A 138 22.48 -5.50 -13.71
CA GLU A 138 22.92 -5.31 -15.11
C GLU A 138 22.81 -3.84 -15.59
N ALA A 139 22.01 -3.01 -14.90
CA ALA A 139 21.79 -1.62 -15.31
C ALA A 139 22.97 -0.67 -15.03
N ASP A 140 23.95 -1.09 -14.21
CA ASP A 140 25.20 -0.36 -13.91
C ASP A 140 26.41 -0.95 -14.67
N GLY A 141 26.21 -1.98 -15.51
CA GLY A 141 27.24 -2.62 -16.31
C GLY A 141 27.54 -1.86 -17.61
N GLU A 142 28.77 -1.41 -17.75
CA GLU A 142 29.31 -0.65 -18.88
C GLU A 142 29.05 -1.29 -20.25
N MET A 143 28.89 -0.42 -21.25
CA MET A 143 28.79 -0.69 -22.68
C MET A 143 29.85 -1.70 -23.18
N ALA A 144 29.42 -2.92 -23.51
CA ALA A 144 30.13 -3.90 -24.34
C ALA A 144 29.09 -4.93 -24.84
N GLY A 145 28.96 -5.28 -26.12
CA GLY A 145 29.74 -4.99 -27.31
C GLY A 145 28.92 -5.25 -28.57
N SER A 146 29.52 -4.86 -29.69
CA SER A 146 29.09 -5.01 -31.09
C SER A 146 28.26 -6.27 -31.41
N MET A 147 27.06 -6.07 -31.94
CA MET A 147 26.43 -7.05 -32.83
C MET A 147 26.76 -6.65 -34.27
N GLU A 148 27.79 -7.29 -34.83
CA GLU A 148 27.88 -7.45 -36.28
C GLU A 148 26.74 -8.39 -36.68
N LEU A 149 25.91 -7.95 -37.62
CA LEU A 149 24.85 -8.75 -38.21
C LEU A 149 25.51 -9.70 -39.22
N ASP A 150 25.58 -10.98 -38.87
CA ASP A 150 25.78 -12.04 -39.86
C ASP A 150 24.45 -12.79 -39.99
N ASP A 151 23.89 -12.74 -41.20
CA ASP A 151 22.67 -13.43 -41.62
C ASP A 151 22.96 -14.93 -41.76
N GLU A 152 22.49 -15.75 -40.83
CA GLU A 152 22.25 -17.17 -41.11
C GLU A 152 20.86 -17.57 -40.58
N ASP A 153 20.04 -18.01 -41.54
CA ASP A 153 18.73 -18.61 -41.35
C ASP A 153 18.82 -19.78 -40.35
N ASP A 154 18.14 -19.66 -39.21
CA ASP A 154 17.77 -20.83 -38.40
C ASP A 154 16.25 -20.73 -38.13
N ASP A 155 15.52 -21.65 -38.76
CA ASP A 155 14.15 -22.01 -38.42
C ASP A 155 14.13 -22.58 -36.98
N GLU A 156 14.12 -21.70 -35.97
CA GLU A 156 13.79 -22.10 -34.61
C GLU A 156 12.27 -22.00 -34.43
N ASP A 157 11.68 -23.16 -34.18
CA ASP A 157 10.30 -23.37 -33.77
C ASP A 157 9.79 -22.22 -32.89
N ASP A 158 8.71 -21.58 -33.35
CA ASP A 158 7.91 -20.56 -32.65
C ASP A 158 7.16 -21.22 -31.46
N ASP A 159 7.93 -21.84 -30.56
CA ASP A 159 7.50 -22.55 -29.37
C ASP A 159 7.03 -21.51 -28.34
N ASP A 160 5.71 -21.37 -28.29
CA ASP A 160 4.93 -20.98 -27.11
C ASP A 160 5.37 -19.65 -26.46
N TYR A 161 4.93 -18.54 -27.05
CA TYR A 161 4.72 -17.31 -26.28
C TYR A 161 3.73 -17.61 -25.15
N SER A 162 4.28 -17.98 -23.98
CA SER A 162 3.54 -18.02 -22.74
C SER A 162 3.13 -16.59 -22.43
N ASP A 163 1.90 -16.23 -22.81
CA ASP A 163 1.18 -15.00 -22.48
C ASP A 163 0.87 -14.92 -20.96
N ASP A 164 1.80 -15.41 -20.13
CA ASP A 164 1.84 -15.22 -18.68
C ASP A 164 2.30 -13.77 -18.43
N ASP A 165 1.41 -12.86 -18.79
CA ASP A 165 1.27 -11.47 -18.37
C ASP A 165 2.16 -11.19 -17.13
N ASP A 166 3.27 -10.45 -17.24
CA ASP A 166 4.19 -10.19 -16.10
C ASP A 166 3.37 -9.68 -14.90
N MET A 167 3.11 -10.57 -13.93
CA MET A 167 2.25 -10.29 -12.77
C MET A 167 3.04 -9.66 -11.62
N SER A 168 4.37 -9.55 -11.73
CA SER A 168 5.24 -9.09 -10.64
C SER A 168 4.89 -7.67 -10.20
N TRP A 169 4.62 -6.77 -11.15
CA TRP A 169 4.21 -5.42 -10.84
C TRP A 169 2.84 -5.37 -10.14
N LYS A 170 1.91 -6.27 -10.48
CA LYS A 170 0.60 -6.35 -9.81
C LYS A 170 0.75 -6.81 -8.35
N VAL A 171 1.73 -7.67 -8.06
CA VAL A 171 2.12 -8.05 -6.69
C VAL A 171 2.71 -6.86 -5.93
N ARG A 172 3.67 -6.14 -6.52
CA ARG A 172 4.25 -4.92 -5.91
C ARG A 172 3.17 -3.87 -5.62
N ARG A 173 2.26 -3.65 -6.57
CA ARG A 173 1.11 -2.75 -6.44
C ARG A 173 0.20 -3.13 -5.28
N ALA A 174 -0.17 -4.40 -5.18
CA ALA A 174 -1.00 -4.89 -4.08
C ALA A 174 -0.33 -4.68 -2.73
N SER A 175 1.00 -4.90 -2.67
CA SER A 175 1.81 -4.70 -1.46
C SER A 175 1.82 -3.24 -1.00
N ALA A 176 2.02 -2.29 -1.92
CA ALA A 176 1.97 -0.86 -1.62
C ALA A 176 0.59 -0.44 -1.04
N LYS A 177 -0.50 -0.91 -1.66
CA LYS A 177 -1.87 -0.66 -1.18
C LYS A 177 -2.19 -1.32 0.17
N CYS A 178 -1.55 -2.45 0.47
CA CYS A 178 -1.68 -3.11 1.76
C CYS A 178 -0.92 -2.33 2.86
N LEU A 179 0.29 -1.85 2.57
CA LEU A 179 1.03 -0.97 3.48
C LEU A 179 0.25 0.33 3.74
N GLU A 180 -0.32 0.95 2.70
CA GLU A 180 -1.20 2.11 2.85
C GLU A 180 -2.38 1.81 3.78
N ALA A 181 -3.04 0.65 3.61
CA ALA A 181 -4.14 0.23 4.47
C ALA A 181 -3.71 0.08 5.93
N ILE A 182 -2.55 -0.53 6.19
CA ILE A 182 -1.98 -0.65 7.55
C ILE A 182 -1.71 0.73 8.15
N ILE A 183 -1.08 1.62 7.38
CA ILE A 183 -0.78 2.99 7.83
C ILE A 183 -2.08 3.73 8.17
N ALA A 184 -3.09 3.68 7.30
CA ALA A 184 -4.34 4.41 7.45
C ALA A 184 -5.15 4.02 8.69
N THR A 185 -4.93 2.82 9.22
CA THR A 185 -5.81 2.18 10.20
C THR A 185 -5.14 2.00 11.56
N ARG A 186 -3.83 2.24 11.67
CA ARG A 186 -3.02 2.03 12.88
C ARG A 186 -2.22 3.28 13.28
N PRO A 187 -2.88 4.37 13.72
CA PRO A 187 -2.19 5.60 14.13
C PRO A 187 -1.19 5.40 15.28
N GLU A 188 -1.41 4.39 16.14
CA GLU A 188 -0.57 4.07 17.28
C GLU A 188 0.81 3.47 16.89
N TYR A 189 0.96 2.98 15.65
CA TYR A 189 2.22 2.43 15.14
C TYR A 189 3.01 3.42 14.28
N VAL A 190 2.49 4.63 14.04
CA VAL A 190 3.12 5.64 13.18
C VAL A 190 4.62 5.87 13.52
N PRO A 191 5.07 5.94 14.78
CA PRO A 191 6.50 6.07 15.09
C PRO A 191 7.34 4.89 14.57
N GLU A 192 6.83 3.66 14.66
CA GLU A 192 7.50 2.46 14.16
C GLU A 192 7.48 2.41 12.62
N LEU A 193 6.36 2.83 12.01
CA LEU A 193 6.21 2.94 10.56
C LEU A 193 7.19 3.95 9.96
N TYR A 194 7.49 5.06 10.63
CA TYR A 194 8.55 5.98 10.22
C TYR A 194 9.95 5.38 10.28
N ARG A 195 10.20 4.40 11.15
CA ARG A 195 11.51 3.73 11.25
C ARG A 195 11.72 2.66 10.19
N VAL A 196 10.66 1.91 9.87
CA VAL A 196 10.77 0.71 9.01
C VAL A 196 10.20 0.96 7.61
N VAL A 197 8.98 1.47 7.52
CA VAL A 197 8.25 1.61 6.25
C VAL A 197 8.68 2.86 5.49
N SER A 198 8.84 4.00 6.17
CA SER A 198 9.22 5.26 5.52
C SER A 198 10.53 5.17 4.72
N PRO A 199 11.65 4.67 5.26
CA PRO A 199 12.89 4.53 4.49
C PRO A 199 12.76 3.57 3.31
N ALA A 200 12.00 2.47 3.49
CA ALA A 200 11.75 1.50 2.43
C ALA A 200 10.94 2.10 1.27
N LEU A 201 9.90 2.89 1.56
CA LEU A 201 9.13 3.61 0.54
C LEU A 201 9.99 4.64 -0.20
N ILE A 202 10.77 5.46 0.52
CA ILE A 202 11.67 6.45 -0.10
C ILE A 202 12.67 5.78 -1.05
N ALA A 203 13.26 4.66 -0.62
CA ALA A 203 14.19 3.88 -1.44
C ALA A 203 13.53 3.23 -2.68
N ARG A 204 12.20 3.20 -2.75
CA ARG A 204 11.40 2.67 -3.86
C ARG A 204 10.71 3.73 -4.72
N PHE A 205 10.94 5.02 -4.47
CA PHE A 205 10.42 6.07 -5.38
C PHE A 205 10.98 5.95 -6.81
N LYS A 206 12.11 5.25 -6.99
CA LYS A 206 12.70 4.91 -8.29
C LYS A 206 12.04 3.73 -9.03
N GLU A 207 10.84 3.33 -8.63
CA GLU A 207 10.08 2.25 -9.29
C GLU A 207 9.89 2.53 -10.79
N ARG A 208 9.95 1.50 -11.64
CA ARG A 208 9.82 1.68 -13.10
C ARG A 208 8.36 1.74 -13.54
N GLU A 209 7.49 1.04 -12.82
CA GLU A 209 6.07 0.95 -13.12
C GLU A 209 5.28 2.13 -12.53
N ASP A 210 4.80 3.03 -13.37
CA ASP A 210 4.06 4.25 -12.96
C ASP A 210 2.89 3.97 -12.00
N ASN A 211 2.15 2.88 -12.24
CA ASN A 211 1.03 2.49 -11.39
C ASN A 211 1.48 2.07 -9.99
N VAL A 212 2.56 1.29 -9.90
CA VAL A 212 3.14 0.85 -8.62
C VAL A 212 3.73 2.05 -7.89
N LYS A 213 4.48 2.89 -8.61
CA LYS A 213 5.07 4.13 -8.11
C LYS A 213 4.02 5.05 -7.50
N SER A 214 2.90 5.27 -8.18
CA SER A 214 1.81 6.10 -7.66
C SER A 214 1.24 5.55 -6.35
N ASP A 215 1.04 4.24 -6.25
CA ASP A 215 0.56 3.60 -5.02
C ASP A 215 1.60 3.70 -3.87
N ILE A 216 2.91 3.69 -4.18
CA ILE A 216 3.99 3.95 -3.21
C ILE A 216 3.94 5.40 -2.69
N PHE A 217 3.74 6.37 -3.59
CA PHE A 217 3.57 7.78 -3.20
C PHE A 217 2.34 7.98 -2.32
N HIS A 218 1.21 7.38 -2.68
CA HIS A 218 -0.01 7.45 -1.87
C HIS A 218 0.16 6.83 -0.48
N ALA A 219 0.85 5.68 -0.37
CA ALA A 219 1.17 5.10 0.92
C ALA A 219 1.96 6.06 1.82
N TYR A 220 2.95 6.77 1.26
CA TYR A 220 3.73 7.77 1.99
C TYR A 220 2.90 9.01 2.37
N ILE A 221 2.07 9.52 1.46
CA ILE A 221 1.16 10.63 1.73
C ILE A 221 0.20 10.27 2.87
N THR A 222 -0.32 9.05 2.88
CA THR A 222 -1.17 8.54 3.97
C THR A 222 -0.42 8.49 5.30
N LEU A 223 0.88 8.17 5.33
CA LEU A 223 1.72 8.23 6.54
C LEU A 223 1.85 9.67 7.07
N LEU A 224 2.07 10.64 6.18
CA LEU A 224 2.10 12.05 6.54
C LEU A 224 0.74 12.51 7.12
N ARG A 225 -0.37 12.12 6.49
CA ARG A 225 -1.72 12.45 6.98
C ARG A 225 -2.01 11.88 8.36
N GLN A 226 -1.61 10.64 8.64
CA GLN A 226 -1.77 10.03 9.97
C GLN A 226 -1.00 10.77 11.06
N THR A 227 0.16 11.35 10.71
CA THR A 227 0.94 12.18 11.64
C THR A 227 0.15 13.40 12.10
N ARG A 228 -0.73 13.96 11.25
CA ARG A 228 -1.63 15.07 11.62
C ARG A 228 -2.73 14.63 12.56
N SER A 229 -3.39 13.50 12.29
CA SER A 229 -4.46 12.99 13.15
C SER A 229 -3.97 12.76 14.58
N THR A 230 -2.76 12.22 14.76
CA THR A 230 -2.16 12.05 16.10
C THR A 230 -1.88 13.38 16.82
N THR A 231 -1.63 14.48 16.10
CA THR A 231 -1.44 15.80 16.72
C THR A 231 -2.75 16.46 17.17
N VAL A 232 -3.85 16.26 16.44
CA VAL A 232 -5.14 16.93 16.70
C VAL A 232 -6.00 16.16 17.72
N SER A 233 -5.95 14.83 17.76
CA SER A 233 -6.75 13.99 18.68
C SER A 233 -6.38 14.08 20.16
N THR A 234 -5.52 15.04 20.55
CA THR A 234 -5.08 15.25 21.96
C THR A 234 -5.65 16.51 22.61
N ILE A 235 -6.59 17.21 21.94
CA ILE A 235 -7.32 18.33 22.55
C ILE A 235 -8.49 17.76 23.35
N ASP A 236 -8.34 17.71 24.67
CA ASP A 236 -9.40 17.37 25.62
C ASP A 236 -10.56 18.37 25.49
N PRO A 237 -11.81 17.94 25.20
CA PRO A 237 -12.95 18.85 25.13
C PRO A 237 -13.26 19.59 26.45
N ASN A 238 -12.68 19.15 27.56
CA ASN A 238 -12.83 19.76 28.89
C ASN A 238 -11.64 20.64 29.32
N CYS A 239 -10.61 20.86 28.47
CA CYS A 239 -9.63 21.89 28.80
C CYS A 239 -10.26 23.27 28.54
N MET A 240 -10.51 24.01 29.62
CA MET A 240 -11.08 25.36 29.56
C MET A 240 -10.30 26.24 28.58
N GLU A 241 -11.03 27.06 27.84
CA GLU A 241 -10.54 28.06 26.89
C GLU A 241 -9.65 29.10 27.59
N ASP A 242 -8.41 28.75 27.90
CA ASP A 242 -7.37 29.72 28.28
C ASP A 242 -6.49 30.00 27.06
N ASP A 243 -6.88 31.06 26.33
CA ASP A 243 -6.05 32.02 25.58
C ASP A 243 -4.96 31.58 24.57
N ASP A 244 -4.76 30.29 24.28
CA ASP A 244 -3.73 29.86 23.32
C ASP A 244 -4.15 29.96 21.84
N SER A 245 -5.43 30.21 21.56
CA SER A 245 -5.95 30.38 20.19
C SER A 245 -5.41 31.64 19.50
N SER A 246 -5.01 32.64 20.29
CA SER A 246 -4.45 33.91 19.80
C SER A 246 -2.95 33.84 19.48
N LEU A 247 -2.20 32.90 20.08
CA LEU A 247 -0.76 32.74 19.86
C LEU A 247 -0.42 32.02 18.55
N CYS A 248 -1.32 31.15 18.07
CA CYS A 248 -1.13 30.41 16.81
C CYS A 248 -1.15 31.33 15.57
N LEU A 249 -1.84 32.48 15.64
CA LEU A 249 -1.89 33.46 14.55
C LEU A 249 -0.68 34.40 14.53
N LEU A 250 0.03 34.56 15.65
CA LEU A 250 1.22 35.43 15.76
C LEU A 250 2.54 34.71 15.42
N GLN A 251 2.55 33.37 15.35
CA GLN A 251 3.75 32.58 15.07
C GLN A 251 4.05 32.43 13.56
N ARG A 252 3.77 33.48 12.78
CA ARG A 252 3.99 33.48 11.31
C ARG A 252 5.32 34.11 10.89
N GLN A 253 6.24 34.41 11.82
CA GLN A 253 7.43 35.23 11.50
C GLN A 253 8.74 34.92 12.25
N VAL A 254 8.97 33.70 12.76
CA VAL A 254 10.29 33.32 13.33
C VAL A 254 10.69 31.88 12.95
N PRO A 255 11.98 31.59 12.66
CA PRO A 255 12.44 30.22 12.36
C PRO A 255 12.37 29.32 13.60
N LEU A 256 11.52 28.29 13.51
CA LEU A 256 11.36 27.12 14.39
C LEU A 256 10.98 27.39 15.87
N PRO A 257 9.94 26.74 16.42
CA PRO A 257 9.67 26.79 17.85
C PRO A 257 10.74 25.99 18.63
N PRO A 258 11.11 26.43 19.83
CA PRO A 258 11.92 25.63 20.75
C PRO A 258 11.15 24.36 21.17
N LEU A 259 11.90 23.29 21.43
CA LEU A 259 11.44 21.96 21.85
C LEU A 259 10.45 21.96 23.04
N SER A 260 10.37 23.07 23.78
CA SER A 260 9.47 23.27 24.92
C SER A 260 7.99 23.46 24.56
N VAL A 261 7.64 23.66 23.27
CA VAL A 261 6.24 23.76 22.80
C VAL A 261 5.66 22.39 22.42
N LEU A 262 6.47 21.33 22.36
CA LEU A 262 5.97 19.95 22.20
C LEU A 262 5.45 19.39 23.53
N ARG A 263 4.31 19.89 24.01
CA ARG A 263 3.46 19.18 24.98
C ARG A 263 2.42 18.29 24.30
N CYS A 264 2.53 18.04 23.00
CA CYS A 264 1.83 16.94 22.33
C CYS A 264 2.60 15.64 22.64
N SER A 265 1.90 14.51 22.85
CA SER A 265 2.46 13.24 23.35
C SER A 265 3.87 12.91 22.84
N GLN A 266 4.73 12.30 23.68
CA GLN A 266 6.11 11.90 23.30
C GLN A 266 6.19 11.20 21.93
N SER A 267 5.16 10.42 21.57
CA SER A 267 5.06 9.74 20.27
C SER A 267 4.93 10.71 19.08
N SER A 268 4.09 11.75 19.21
CA SER A 268 3.87 12.75 18.16
C SER A 268 5.15 13.56 17.89
N ALA A 269 5.84 13.93 18.96
CA ALA A 269 7.12 14.62 18.91
C ALA A 269 8.21 13.79 18.21
N LEU A 270 8.27 12.50 18.54
CA LEU A 270 9.22 11.56 17.95
C LEU A 270 8.98 11.35 16.44
N CYS A 271 7.72 11.31 16.01
CA CYS A 271 7.37 11.22 14.58
C CYS A 271 7.88 12.44 13.79
N LEU A 272 7.61 13.65 14.27
CA LEU A 272 8.06 14.88 13.62
C LEU A 272 9.58 14.99 13.60
N PHE A 273 10.24 14.59 14.69
CA PHE A 273 11.69 14.52 14.75
C PHE A 273 12.25 13.55 13.71
N THR A 274 11.72 12.33 13.65
CA THR A 274 12.16 11.30 12.68
C THR A 274 11.93 11.77 11.25
N LEU A 275 10.76 12.36 10.96
CA LEU A 275 10.44 12.93 9.66
C LEU A 275 11.44 14.04 9.27
N TYR A 276 11.78 14.95 10.19
CA TYR A 276 12.74 16.03 9.95
C TYR A 276 14.09 15.49 9.47
N PHE A 277 14.63 14.43 10.08
CA PHE A 277 15.87 13.79 9.62
C PHE A 277 15.74 13.10 8.26
N GLN A 278 14.55 12.66 7.88
CA GLN A 278 14.29 12.02 6.59
C GLN A 278 14.04 13.03 5.46
N VAL A 279 13.72 14.30 5.76
CA VAL A 279 13.44 15.34 4.76
C VAL A 279 14.52 15.43 3.66
N PRO A 280 15.83 15.45 3.96
CA PRO A 280 16.85 15.55 2.91
C PRO A 280 16.82 14.36 1.94
N LEU A 281 16.63 13.15 2.44
CA LEU A 281 16.53 11.92 1.63
C LEU A 281 15.25 11.92 0.80
N LEU A 282 14.13 12.30 1.42
CA LEU A 282 12.84 12.39 0.79
C LEU A 282 12.85 13.40 -0.36
N VAL A 283 13.40 14.61 -0.14
CA VAL A 283 13.49 15.64 -1.17
C VAL A 283 14.44 15.22 -2.29
N LYS A 284 15.58 14.60 -1.98
CA LYS A 284 16.50 14.07 -3.00
C LYS A 284 15.82 13.03 -3.89
N ALA A 285 15.06 12.10 -3.29
CA ALA A 285 14.31 11.10 -4.03
C ALA A 285 13.26 11.75 -4.94
N ILE A 286 12.43 12.67 -4.41
CA ILE A 286 11.39 13.38 -5.16
C ILE A 286 11.98 14.21 -6.31
N GLN A 287 13.10 14.89 -6.09
CA GLN A 287 13.73 15.73 -7.11
C GLN A 287 14.03 14.95 -8.40
N SER A 288 14.45 13.69 -8.28
CA SER A 288 14.70 12.82 -9.44
C SER A 288 13.41 12.50 -10.21
N GLN A 289 12.30 12.33 -9.48
CA GLN A 289 11.00 11.90 -10.02
C GLN A 289 10.21 13.06 -10.65
N MET A 290 10.44 14.30 -10.22
CA MET A 290 9.76 15.49 -10.77
C MET A 290 10.10 15.81 -12.22
N LYS A 291 11.16 15.19 -12.77
CA LYS A 291 11.59 15.38 -14.17
C LYS A 291 11.24 14.20 -15.06
N GLU A 292 10.43 13.26 -14.57
CA GLU A 292 9.98 12.14 -15.37
C GLU A 292 8.90 12.53 -16.40
N ARG A 293 8.83 11.76 -17.48
CA ARG A 293 7.84 11.96 -18.55
C ARG A 293 6.40 11.84 -18.01
N SER A 294 6.19 10.93 -17.07
CA SER A 294 4.87 10.65 -16.50
C SER A 294 4.28 11.86 -15.77
N ILE A 295 3.17 12.40 -16.28
CA ILE A 295 2.43 13.49 -15.64
C ILE A 295 1.94 13.04 -14.26
N LYS A 296 1.51 11.78 -14.14
CA LYS A 296 1.01 11.21 -12.90
C LYS A 296 2.07 11.21 -11.80
N THR A 297 3.29 10.75 -12.11
CA THR A 297 4.42 10.78 -11.17
C THR A 297 4.74 12.21 -10.72
N ARG A 298 4.74 13.18 -11.64
CA ARG A 298 4.96 14.59 -11.33
C ARG A 298 3.87 15.16 -10.40
N GLN A 299 2.60 14.80 -10.62
CA GLN A 299 1.49 15.18 -9.75
C GLN A 299 1.63 14.58 -8.35
N ASP A 300 1.98 13.30 -8.25
CA ASP A 300 2.16 12.60 -6.97
C ASP A 300 3.32 13.19 -6.16
N CYS A 301 4.43 13.56 -6.83
CA CYS A 301 5.53 14.29 -6.21
C CYS A 301 5.08 15.62 -5.58
N LEU A 302 4.31 16.43 -6.32
CA LEU A 302 3.80 17.71 -5.83
C LEU A 302 2.78 17.52 -4.70
N ALA A 303 1.94 16.49 -4.79
CA ALA A 303 0.99 16.13 -3.73
C ALA A 303 1.71 15.75 -2.44
N LEU A 304 2.80 14.98 -2.53
CA LEU A 304 3.61 14.62 -1.38
C LEU A 304 4.31 15.86 -0.78
N LEU A 305 4.94 16.70 -1.60
CA LEU A 305 5.58 17.94 -1.12
C LEU A 305 4.57 18.86 -0.42
N LYS A 306 3.34 18.97 -0.96
CA LYS A 306 2.25 19.72 -0.33
C LYS A 306 1.88 19.14 1.04
N GLU A 307 1.70 17.83 1.14
CA GLU A 307 1.38 17.21 2.43
C GLU A 307 2.54 17.36 3.42
N LEU A 308 3.80 17.23 2.97
CA LEU A 308 4.99 17.41 3.81
C LEU A 308 5.04 18.81 4.44
N VAL A 309 4.81 19.87 3.66
CA VAL A 309 4.76 21.25 4.18
C VAL A 309 3.60 21.44 5.15
N THR A 310 2.50 20.71 4.95
CA THR A 310 1.33 20.76 5.84
C THR A 310 1.64 20.11 7.20
N VAL A 311 2.38 18.99 7.22
CA VAL A 311 2.77 18.29 8.45
C VAL A 311 3.93 18.97 9.17
N LEU A 312 4.91 19.47 8.40
CA LEU A 312 6.15 20.05 8.90
C LEU A 312 6.40 21.40 8.21
N PRO A 313 5.79 22.49 8.71
CA PRO A 313 6.01 23.82 8.16
C PRO A 313 7.49 24.20 8.16
N GLY A 314 7.99 24.69 7.03
CA GLY A 314 9.40 25.05 6.87
C GLY A 314 10.34 23.89 6.50
N ALA A 315 9.83 22.66 6.34
CA ALA A 315 10.65 21.50 5.92
C ALA A 315 11.43 21.75 4.61
N LEU A 316 10.84 22.50 3.68
CA LEU A 316 11.42 22.72 2.35
C LEU A 316 12.33 23.96 2.26
N THR A 317 12.52 24.74 3.33
CA THR A 317 13.24 26.03 3.29
C THR A 317 14.64 25.90 2.70
N ASN A 318 15.38 24.87 3.11
CA ASN A 318 16.76 24.63 2.64
C ASN A 318 16.82 23.88 1.30
N HIS A 319 15.69 23.38 0.80
CA HIS A 319 15.62 22.52 -0.38
C HIS A 319 14.84 23.14 -1.54
N ILE A 320 14.23 24.31 -1.36
CA ILE A 320 13.39 24.92 -2.41
C ILE A 320 14.18 25.17 -3.71
N ARG A 321 15.45 25.58 -3.59
CA ARG A 321 16.33 25.82 -4.76
C ARG A 321 16.55 24.58 -5.61
N SER A 322 16.64 23.39 -4.99
CA SER A 322 16.80 22.13 -5.73
C SER A 322 15.48 21.62 -6.35
N LEU A 323 14.33 22.05 -5.81
CA LEU A 323 13.00 21.68 -6.31
C LEU A 323 12.52 22.56 -7.48
N ILE A 324 12.94 23.84 -7.54
CA ILE A 324 12.50 24.79 -8.58
C ILE A 324 12.63 24.22 -10.01
N PRO A 325 13.75 23.62 -10.43
CA PRO A 325 13.87 23.07 -11.78
C PRO A 325 12.85 21.95 -12.07
N GLY A 326 12.53 21.12 -11.07
CA GLY A 326 11.50 20.09 -11.20
C GLY A 326 10.10 20.68 -11.30
N ILE A 327 9.80 21.73 -10.51
CA ILE A 327 8.50 22.44 -10.56
C ILE A 327 8.31 23.09 -11.94
N GLN A 328 9.34 23.75 -12.47
CA GLN A 328 9.31 24.35 -13.81
C GLN A 328 9.05 23.29 -14.89
N TYR A 329 9.73 22.15 -14.80
CA TYR A 329 9.50 21.02 -15.72
C TYR A 329 8.08 20.45 -15.62
N SER A 330 7.46 20.44 -14.44
CA SER A 330 6.07 19.98 -14.26
C SER A 330 5.02 20.96 -14.78
N MET A 331 5.36 22.23 -15.00
CA MET A 331 4.46 23.26 -15.52
C MET A 331 4.55 23.45 -17.03
N GLY A 332 5.63 22.99 -17.66
CA GLY A 332 5.82 22.95 -19.11
C GLY A 332 5.31 21.65 -19.71
#